data_AF-A0A514C4H5-F1
#
_entry.id   AF-A0A514C4H5-F1
#
_cell.length_a   1.000
_cell.length_b   1.000
_cell.length_c   1.000
_cell.angle_alpha   90.00
_cell.angle_beta   90.00
_cell.angle_gamma   90.00
#
_symmetry.space_group_name_H-M   'P 1'
#
loop_
_entity.id
_entity.type
_entity.pdbx_description
1 polymer ?
#
loop_
_entity_poly.entity_id
_entity_poly.type
_entity_poly.pdbx_seq_one_letter_code
_entity_poly.pdbx_strand_id
1 'polypeptide(L)' 'MKVVLVLVAGICALVIGFIFLIRYAVPLILEAHFAGSLITASVVGIGGILILVWAGWRLWRWAADRLKDNGDAL' A
#
# COMPACT_ATOMS: atom_id res chain seq x y z
N MET A 1 0.03 11.65 20.48
CA MET A 1 -0.58 12.32 19.30
C MET A 1 0.20 12.08 17.99
N LYS A 2 1.53 12.30 17.94
CA LYS A 2 2.33 12.12 16.71
C LYS A 2 2.20 10.72 16.06
N VAL A 3 2.18 9.66 16.86
CA VAL A 3 2.04 8.27 16.37
C VAL A 3 0.70 8.03 15.67
N VAL A 4 -0.39 8.57 16.22
CA VAL A 4 -1.74 8.45 15.65
C VAL A 4 -1.82 9.17 14.30
N LEU A 5 -1.23 10.37 14.19
CA LEU A 5 -1.15 11.11 12.92
C LEU A 5 -0.40 10.34 11.83
N VAL A 6 0.71 9.69 12.18
CA VAL A 6 1.49 8.87 11.24
C VAL A 6 0.70 7.64 10.79
N LEU A 7 -0.04 7.01 11.71
CA LEU A 7 -0.90 5.86 11.41
C LEU A 7 -2.04 6.24 10.45
N VAL A 8 -2.74 7.34 10.73
CA VAL A 8 -3.82 7.85 9.88
C VAL A 8 -3.29 8.24 8.50
N ALA A 9 -2.17 8.96 8.44
CA ALA A 9 -1.52 9.31 7.17
C ALA A 9 -1.10 8.07 6.37
N GLY A 10 -0.58 7.03 7.04
CA GLY A 10 -0.22 5.76 6.43
C GLY A 10 -1.43 5.02 5.83
N ILE A 11 -2.55 4.98 6.55
CA ILE A 11 -3.79 4.36 6.05
C ILE A 11 -4.34 5.15 4.86
N CYS A 12 -4.38 6.49 4.94
CA CYS A 12 -4.80 7.31 3.81
C CYS A 12 -3.92 7.10 2.57
N ALA A 13 -2.59 7.02 2.74
CA ALA A 13 -1.67 6.77 1.64
C ALA A 13 -1.89 5.39 1.00
N LEU A 14 -2.19 4.35 1.79
CA LEU A 14 -2.53 3.02 1.29
C LEU A 14 -3.81 3.03 0.45
N VAL A 15 -4.85 3.70 0.93
CA VAL A 15 -6.13 3.81 0.22
C VAL A 15 -5.97 4.58 -1.09
N ILE A 16 -5.24 5.69 -1.07
CA ILE A 16 -4.96 6.49 -2.28
C ILE A 16 -4.16 5.67 -3.29
N GLY A 17 -3.13 4.93 -2.84
CA GLY A 17 -2.34 4.05 -3.70
C GLY A 17 -3.18 2.94 -4.35
N PHE A 18 -4.11 2.35 -3.61
CA PHE A 18 -5.05 1.34 -4.12
C PHE A 18 -5.99 1.93 -5.18
N ILE A 19 -6.57 3.10 -4.90
CA ILE A 19 -7.43 3.81 -5.86
C ILE A 19 -6.63 4.13 -7.13
N PHE A 20 -5.39 4.61 -6.99
CA PHE A 20 -4.56 4.95 -8.15
C PHE A 20 -4.25 3.73 -9.02
N LEU A 21 -3.94 2.60 -8.39
CA LEU A 21 -3.65 1.35 -9.06
C LEU A 21 -4.83 0.88 -9.93
N ILE A 22 -6.03 0.84 -9.35
CA ILE A 22 -7.23 0.34 -10.05
C ILE A 22 -7.75 1.37 -11.06
N ARG A 23 -7.74 2.64 -10.69
CA ARG A 23 -8.39 3.71 -11.46
C ARG A 23 -7.53 4.24 -12.61
N TYR A 24 -6.20 4.16 -12.50
CA TYR A 24 -5.29 4.71 -13.50
C TYR A 24 -4.37 3.66 -14.09
N ALA A 25 -3.67 2.87 -13.28
CA ALA A 25 -2.68 1.93 -13.81
C ALA A 25 -3.32 0.79 -14.63
N VAL A 26 -4.39 0.17 -14.13
CA VAL A 26 -5.11 -0.91 -14.82
C VAL A 26 -5.73 -0.46 -16.17
N PRO A 27 -6.51 0.64 -16.25
CA PRO A 27 -7.12 1.05 -17.51
C PRO A 27 -6.10 1.53 -18.56
N LEU A 28 -5.00 2.18 -18.13
CA LEU A 28 -3.94 2.62 -19.04
C LEU A 28 -3.23 1.44 -19.72
N ILE A 29 -3.19 0.27 -19.05
CA ILE A 29 -2.65 -0.96 -19.63
C ILE A 29 -3.70 -1.63 -20.55
N LEU A 30 -4.98 -1.65 -20.15
CA LEU A 30 -6.07 -2.23 -20.94
C LEU A 30 -6.35 -1.45 -22.24
N GLU A 31 -6.09 -0.15 -22.28
CA GLU A 31 -6.14 0.65 -23.52
C GLU A 31 -5.08 0.23 -24.55
N ALA A 32 -3.98 -0.40 -24.12
CA ALA A 32 -2.98 -0.96 -25.02
C ALA A 32 -3.48 -2.30 -25.60
N HIS A 33 -4.15 -2.23 -26.75
CA HIS A 33 -4.87 -3.29 -27.45
C HIS A 33 -4.01 -4.44 -28.05
N PHE A 34 -3.09 -5.03 -27.29
CA PHE A 34 -2.34 -6.24 -27.72
C PHE A 34 -2.28 -7.30 -26.62
N ALA A 35 -2.31 -8.58 -27.01
CA ALA A 35 -2.47 -9.79 -26.19
C ALA A 35 -1.56 -9.94 -24.94
N GLY A 36 -0.49 -9.13 -24.79
CA GLY A 36 0.33 -9.06 -23.58
C GLY A 36 -0.23 -8.15 -22.47
N SER A 37 -1.23 -7.32 -22.78
CA SER A 37 -1.82 -6.30 -21.89
C SER A 37 -2.47 -6.89 -20.65
N LEU A 38 -3.15 -8.04 -20.77
CA LEU A 38 -3.78 -8.68 -19.61
C LEU A 38 -2.75 -9.20 -18.59
N ILE A 39 -1.62 -9.72 -19.07
CA ILE A 39 -0.56 -10.26 -18.19
C ILE A 39 0.13 -9.10 -17.47
N THR A 40 0.49 -8.02 -18.19
CA THR A 40 1.09 -6.84 -17.56
C THR A 40 0.12 -6.15 -16.60
N ALA A 41 -1.17 -6.04 -16.92
CA ALA A 41 -2.17 -5.50 -15.99
C ALA A 41 -2.28 -6.34 -14.71
N SER A 42 -2.24 -7.67 -14.85
CA SER A 42 -2.30 -8.60 -13.72
C SER A 42 -1.06 -8.50 -12.84
N VAL A 43 0.14 -8.46 -13.44
CA VAL A 43 1.41 -8.31 -12.72
C VAL A 43 1.48 -6.96 -12.00
N VAL A 44 1.02 -5.87 -12.63
CA VAL A 44 0.96 -4.55 -12.00
C VAL A 44 -0.05 -4.53 -10.86
N GLY A 45 -1.22 -5.16 -11.04
CA GLY A 45 -2.21 -5.31 -9.98
C GLY A 45 -1.65 -6.07 -8.77
N ILE A 46 -1.08 -7.25 -8.99
CA ILE A 46 -0.51 -8.10 -7.94
C ILE A 46 0.68 -7.40 -7.28
N GLY A 47 1.59 -6.83 -8.05
CA GLY A 47 2.75 -6.09 -7.56
C GLY A 47 2.35 -4.87 -6.74
N GLY A 48 1.36 -4.10 -7.20
CA GLY A 48 0.85 -2.94 -6.48
C GLY A 48 0.19 -3.33 -5.15
N ILE A 49 -0.59 -4.41 -5.12
CA ILE A 49 -1.19 -4.94 -3.89
C ILE A 49 -0.10 -5.44 -2.93
N LEU A 50 0.89 -6.18 -3.41
CA LEU A 50 2.03 -6.64 -2.60
C LEU A 50 2.79 -5.48 -1.95
N ILE A 51 3.04 -4.41 -2.70
CA ILE A 51 3.70 -3.21 -2.18
C ILE A 51 2.85 -2.51 -1.12
N LEU A 52 1.52 -2.41 -1.34
CA LEU A 52 0.59 -1.85 -0.36
C LEU A 52 0.57 -2.68 0.93
N VAL A 53 0.47 -4.00 0.82
CA VAL A 53 0.49 -4.91 1.97
C VAL A 53 1.83 -4.81 2.71
N TRP A 54 2.94 -4.74 1.97
CA TRP A 54 4.26 -4.56 2.56
C TRP A 54 4.40 -3.21 3.28
N ALA A 55 3.90 -2.13 2.70
CA ALA A 55 3.92 -0.81 3.32
C ALA A 55 3.06 -0.78 4.60
N GLY A 56 1.88 -1.40 4.57
CA GLY A 56 1.02 -1.56 5.75
C GLY A 56 1.67 -2.41 6.84
N TRP A 57 2.30 -3.52 6.47
CA TRP A 57 3.06 -4.36 7.40
C TRP A 57 4.24 -3.63 8.03
N ARG A 58 4.96 -2.82 7.24
CA ARG A 58 6.08 -2.01 7.73
C ARG A 58 5.61 -0.93 8.70
N LEU A 59 4.49 -0.27 8.40
CA LEU A 59 3.83 0.68 9.31
C LEU A 59 3.40 -0.01 10.61
N TRP A 60 2.82 -1.20 10.52
CA TRP A 60 2.41 -1.98 11.69
C TRP A 60 3.59 -2.39 12.57
N ARG A 61 4.68 -2.91 11.98
CA ARG A 61 5.90 -3.23 12.73
C ARG A 61 6.47 -2.00 13.43
N TRP A 62 6.55 -0.88 12.71
CA TRP A 62 7.03 0.37 13.30
C TRP A 62 6.15 0.84 14.47
N ALA A 63 4.82 0.70 14.37
CA ALA A 63 3.90 1.01 15.46
C ALA A 63 4.06 0.03 16.65
N ALA A 64 4.24 -1.26 16.38
CA ALA A 64 4.44 -2.29 17.40
C ALA A 64 5.76 -2.09 18.17
N ASP A 65 6.85 -1.80 17.48
CA ASP A 65 8.15 -1.48 18.10
C ASP A 65 8.04 -0.24 18.99
N ARG A 66 7.34 0.80 18.51
CA ARG A 66 7.10 2.02 19.29
C ARG A 66 6.21 1.77 20.51
N LEU A 67 5.23 0.87 20.42
CA LEU A 67 4.37 0.51 21.55
C LEU A 67 5.15 -0.30 22.59
N LYS A 68 6.03 -1.21 22.15
CA LYS A 68 6.89 -2.01 23.03
C LYS A 68 7.88 -1.14 23.80
N ASP A 69 8.59 -0.23 23.13
CA ASP A 69 9.52 0.72 23.77
C ASP A 69 8.84 1.60 24.84
N ASN A 70 7.56 1.94 24.66
CA ASN A 70 6.81 2.71 25.66
C ASN A 70 6.17 1.84 26.75
N GLY A 71 6.03 0.53 26.52
CA GLY A 71 5.50 -0.44 27.47
C GLY A 71 6.55 -1.05 28.40
N ASP A 72 7.80 -1.15 27.93
CA ASP A 72 8.96 -1.57 28.72
C ASP A 72 9.47 -0.45 29.68
N ALA A 73 8.79 0.71 29.69
CA ALA A 73 9.04 1.85 30.57
C ALA A 73 8.07 1.93 31.79
N LEU A 74 7.29 0.87 32.02
CA LEU A 74 6.44 0.68 33.21
C LEU A 74 6.95 -0.50 34.04
#